data_AF-A0A174PDI2-F1
#
_entry.id   AF-A0A174PDI2-F1
#
_cell.length_a   1.000
_cell.length_b   1.000
_cell.length_c   1.000
_cell.angle_alpha   90.00
_cell.angle_beta   90.00
_cell.angle_gamma   90.00
#
_symmetry.space_group_name_H-M   'P 1'
#
loop_
_entity.id
_entity.type
_entity.pdbx_description
1 polymer ?
#
loop_
_entity_poly.entity_id
_entity_poly.type
_entity_poly.pdbx_seq_one_letter_code
_entity_poly.pdbx_strand_id
1 'polypeptide(L)'
;MITISLDIYEKNRKLASFFGSNMDNIFISDKADILKKIRNIMSSEKNGICLTSEGRQILKRKTYLFLKKLKSMSVSREFLKIVDKPSFLEYMDFLKHNHAKECQDKLQISFVQLAREDILKYKICEQEFFYNIKENAVFLADEELLELKELVSFERTNRSSLKQFLKAAEKIKDTNCQVVKVEGEYGICVRTLMGKKYIKQTFFQFSAAGLRKWYKEREAELKHKKIEYAKSLQSYGNLLAGDIYDLVCRNSFITEEAIVKNLRGIKQTLTIKDVEHSGRYGLLTNDVVEQVCNLMMHEHLLSWRPYDRSYFYLIKPCPEGELLSEVILEEGKNISTFRDIDWVSYMKKAVENGKELRAGRTEQMRLLDQKRVLCIYPDLARQFLKNKPDYWRDFAFTMYKAESGIQKKYWKYVLGLFDEKPEKNNTI
;
A
#
# COMPACT_ATOMS: atom_id res chain seq x y z
N MET A 1 18.16 -52.57 28.43
CA MET A 1 17.55 -51.99 27.22
C MET A 1 16.62 -53.03 26.63
N ILE A 2 15.31 -52.80 26.63
CA ILE A 2 14.34 -53.69 25.98
C ILE A 2 14.03 -53.08 24.62
N THR A 3 14.36 -53.81 23.55
CA THR A 3 13.98 -53.44 22.18
C THR A 3 12.69 -54.16 21.84
N ILE A 4 11.63 -53.39 21.57
CA ILE A 4 10.33 -53.93 21.17
C ILE A 4 10.25 -53.82 19.65
N SER A 5 10.15 -54.97 18.98
CA SER A 5 9.83 -55.06 17.56
C SER A 5 8.41 -55.57 17.40
N LEU A 6 7.57 -54.84 16.67
CA LEU A 6 6.20 -55.25 16.37
C LEU A 6 5.95 -55.17 14.88
N ASP A 7 5.62 -56.32 14.30
CA ASP A 7 5.34 -56.44 12.88
C ASP A 7 3.84 -56.41 12.63
N ILE A 8 3.43 -55.52 11.73
CA ILE A 8 2.03 -55.37 11.31
C ILE A 8 1.85 -56.16 10.02
N TYR A 9 0.85 -57.04 9.98
CA TYR A 9 0.58 -57.88 8.82
C TYR A 9 -0.80 -57.61 8.22
N GLU A 10 -0.89 -57.73 6.89
CA GLU A 10 -2.15 -57.89 6.14
C GLU A 10 -2.12 -59.23 5.41
N LYS A 11 -3.06 -60.13 5.71
CA LYS A 11 -3.20 -61.44 5.02
C LYS A 11 -1.85 -62.15 4.80
N ASN A 12 -1.03 -62.19 5.86
CA ASN A 12 0.32 -62.79 5.92
C ASN A 12 1.47 -62.01 5.25
N ARG A 13 1.25 -60.76 4.79
CA ARG A 13 2.29 -59.86 4.27
C ARG A 13 2.67 -58.80 5.31
N LYS A 14 3.96 -58.59 5.53
CA LYS A 14 4.47 -57.62 6.51
C LYS A 14 4.34 -56.20 5.98
N LEU A 15 3.37 -55.45 6.50
CA LEU A 15 3.08 -54.06 6.15
C LEU A 15 4.08 -53.07 6.78
N ALA A 16 4.41 -53.28 8.05
CA ALA A 16 5.22 -52.33 8.79
C ALA A 16 5.97 -53.02 9.92
N SER A 17 7.08 -52.42 10.32
CA SER A 17 7.77 -52.79 11.55
C SER A 17 7.85 -51.58 12.46
N PHE A 18 7.48 -51.76 13.71
CA PHE A 18 7.75 -50.81 14.76
C PHE A 18 9.06 -51.20 15.46
N PHE A 19 9.91 -50.22 15.74
CA PHE A 19 11.09 -50.39 16.57
C PHE A 19 11.09 -49.29 17.64
N GLY A 20 10.90 -49.69 18.90
CA GLY A 20 10.96 -48.78 20.04
C GLY A 20 11.98 -49.25 21.06
N SER A 21 12.81 -48.33 21.55
CA SER A 21 13.63 -48.52 22.75
C SER A 21 13.14 -47.54 23.80
N ASN A 22 12.64 -48.04 24.94
CA ASN A 22 12.37 -47.16 26.07
C ASN A 22 13.59 -47.16 27.00
N MET A 23 14.12 -45.97 27.26
CA MET A 23 14.97 -45.68 28.41
C MET A 23 14.07 -45.58 29.64
N ASP A 24 14.57 -46.07 30.76
CA ASP A 24 14.01 -46.05 32.13
C ASP A 24 13.18 -47.27 32.58
N ASN A 25 13.56 -47.75 33.77
CA ASN A 25 13.20 -49.01 34.43
C ASN A 25 11.70 -49.32 34.36
N ILE A 26 11.32 -50.24 33.46
CA ILE A 26 9.98 -50.78 33.39
C ILE A 26 9.87 -51.93 34.39
N PHE A 27 9.24 -51.69 35.56
CA PHE A 27 8.68 -52.80 36.33
C PHE A 27 7.50 -53.38 35.55
N ILE A 28 7.58 -54.68 35.27
CA ILE A 28 6.59 -55.46 34.51
C ILE A 28 5.88 -56.36 35.52
N SER A 29 4.60 -56.09 35.80
CA SER A 29 3.82 -56.88 36.76
C SER A 29 2.86 -57.88 36.09
N ASP A 30 2.35 -57.62 34.88
CA ASP A 30 1.54 -58.58 34.11
C ASP A 30 1.52 -58.30 32.58
N LYS A 31 0.90 -59.22 31.81
CA LYS A 31 0.75 -59.15 30.35
C LYS A 31 -0.09 -57.96 29.86
N ALA A 32 -1.09 -57.52 30.63
CA ALA A 32 -1.95 -56.40 30.25
C ALA A 32 -1.19 -55.05 30.34
N ASP A 33 -0.32 -54.91 31.34
CA ASP A 33 0.51 -53.72 31.53
C ASP A 33 1.60 -53.59 30.45
N ILE A 34 2.16 -54.72 29.99
CA ILE A 34 3.04 -54.77 28.80
C ILE A 34 2.30 -54.25 27.56
N LEU A 35 1.10 -54.77 27.28
CA LEU A 35 0.31 -54.36 26.12
C LEU A 35 -0.05 -52.87 26.18
N LYS A 36 -0.40 -52.36 27.37
CA LYS A 36 -0.70 -50.93 27.58
C LYS A 36 0.51 -50.04 27.33
N LYS A 37 1.70 -50.43 27.82
CA LYS A 37 2.95 -49.69 27.59
C LYS A 37 3.39 -49.74 26.11
N ILE A 38 3.24 -50.88 25.44
CA ILE A 38 3.46 -51.01 24.00
C ILE A 38 2.53 -50.08 23.21
N ARG A 39 1.23 -50.05 23.55
CA ARG A 39 0.27 -49.10 22.94
C ARG A 39 0.71 -47.65 23.11
N ASN A 40 1.08 -47.23 24.33
CA ASN A 40 1.53 -45.85 24.59
C ASN A 40 2.79 -45.48 23.80
N ILE A 41 3.73 -46.42 23.64
CA ILE A 41 4.95 -46.22 22.86
C ILE A 41 4.62 -46.09 21.36
N MET A 42 3.71 -46.91 20.82
CA MET A 42 3.27 -46.87 19.41
C MET A 42 2.37 -45.67 19.07
N SER A 43 1.67 -45.13 20.07
CA SER A 43 0.84 -43.93 19.95
C SER A 43 1.60 -42.64 20.26
N SER A 44 2.91 -42.68 20.51
CA SER A 44 3.73 -41.49 20.68
C SER A 44 4.15 -40.90 19.33
N GLU A 45 4.00 -39.59 19.16
CA GLU A 45 4.50 -38.86 17.97
C GLU A 45 6.02 -39.00 17.76
N LYS A 46 6.77 -39.34 18.81
CA LYS A 46 8.22 -39.51 18.77
C LYS A 46 8.68 -40.84 18.16
N ASN A 47 7.79 -41.83 18.06
CA ASN A 47 8.15 -43.19 17.61
C ASN A 47 7.44 -43.50 16.28
N GLY A 48 8.11 -43.17 15.17
CA GLY A 48 7.58 -43.42 13.83
C GLY A 48 7.55 -44.90 13.46
N ILE A 49 6.45 -45.36 12.84
CA ILE A 49 6.37 -46.69 12.23
C ILE A 49 7.15 -46.69 10.92
N CYS A 50 8.05 -47.68 10.74
CA CYS A 50 8.74 -47.88 9.47
C CYS A 50 7.93 -48.84 8.58
N LEU A 51 7.33 -48.29 7.53
CA LEU A 51 6.69 -49.09 6.48
C LEU A 51 7.73 -49.91 5.71
N THR A 52 7.41 -51.17 5.42
CA THR A 52 8.16 -51.94 4.42
C THR A 52 7.92 -51.36 3.02
N SER A 53 8.76 -51.72 2.04
CA SER A 53 8.53 -51.35 0.64
C SER A 53 7.15 -51.84 0.16
N GLU A 54 6.78 -53.07 0.53
CA GLU A 54 5.48 -53.66 0.21
C GLU A 54 4.32 -52.95 0.92
N GLY A 55 4.44 -52.65 2.21
CA GLY A 55 3.41 -51.93 2.96
C GLY A 55 3.19 -50.50 2.45
N ARG A 56 4.27 -49.82 2.04
CA ARG A 56 4.17 -48.51 1.38
C ARG A 56 3.40 -48.60 0.07
N GLN A 57 3.63 -49.65 -0.74
CA GLN A 57 2.90 -49.87 -1.99
C GLN A 57 1.43 -50.21 -1.74
N ILE A 58 1.14 -51.02 -0.72
CA ILE A 58 -0.24 -51.35 -0.33
C ILE A 58 -0.99 -50.08 0.07
N LEU A 59 -0.43 -49.28 0.98
CA LEU A 59 -1.05 -48.03 1.40
C LEU A 59 -1.27 -47.09 0.21
N LYS A 60 -0.24 -46.83 -0.61
CA LYS A 60 -0.37 -46.03 -1.84
C LYS A 60 -1.52 -46.51 -2.73
N ARG A 61 -1.60 -47.81 -2.99
CA ARG A 61 -2.65 -48.41 -3.83
C ARG A 61 -4.03 -48.21 -3.22
N LYS A 62 -4.18 -48.44 -1.92
CA LYS A 62 -5.46 -48.32 -1.21
C LYS A 62 -5.91 -46.87 -1.11
N THR A 63 -5.00 -45.95 -0.81
CA THR A 63 -5.29 -44.51 -0.81
C THR A 63 -5.66 -44.04 -2.21
N TYR A 64 -4.95 -44.46 -3.26
CA TYR A 64 -5.33 -44.16 -4.64
C TYR A 64 -6.76 -44.63 -4.96
N LEU A 65 -7.12 -45.87 -4.60
CA LEU A 65 -8.47 -46.39 -4.85
C LEU A 65 -9.55 -45.61 -4.10
N PHE A 66 -9.26 -45.16 -2.87
CA PHE A 66 -10.14 -44.27 -2.11
C PHE A 66 -10.29 -42.92 -2.81
N LEU A 67 -9.18 -42.24 -3.13
CA LEU A 67 -9.18 -40.93 -3.79
C LEU A 67 -9.81 -40.97 -5.18
N LYS A 68 -9.72 -42.10 -5.90
CA LYS A 68 -10.39 -42.30 -7.18
C LYS A 68 -11.92 -42.19 -7.06
N LYS A 69 -12.51 -42.59 -5.91
CA LYS A 69 -13.94 -42.38 -5.64
C LYS A 69 -14.28 -40.90 -5.46
N LEU A 70 -13.32 -40.12 -4.98
CA LEU A 70 -13.43 -38.68 -4.77
C LEU A 70 -12.94 -37.85 -5.98
N LYS A 71 -12.63 -38.47 -7.13
CA LYS A 71 -12.02 -37.81 -8.31
C LYS A 71 -12.76 -36.56 -8.82
N SER A 72 -14.03 -36.42 -8.48
CA SER A 72 -14.81 -35.24 -8.87
C SER A 72 -14.35 -33.99 -8.09
N MET A 73 -13.72 -34.13 -6.92
CA MET A 73 -13.30 -33.04 -6.03
C MET A 73 -12.16 -32.15 -6.56
N SER A 74 -11.82 -32.23 -7.86
CA SER A 74 -10.93 -31.27 -8.53
C SER A 74 -11.54 -29.86 -8.56
N VAL A 75 -10.73 -28.84 -8.29
CA VAL A 75 -11.09 -27.41 -8.39
C VAL A 75 -10.31 -26.73 -9.53
N SER A 76 -10.67 -25.49 -9.87
CA SER A 76 -9.93 -24.72 -10.89
C SER A 76 -8.53 -24.29 -10.42
N ARG A 77 -7.60 -24.13 -11.38
CA ARG A 77 -6.23 -23.66 -11.10
C ARG A 77 -6.20 -22.28 -10.44
N GLU A 78 -7.12 -21.40 -10.81
CA GLU A 78 -7.25 -20.07 -10.21
C GLU A 78 -7.63 -20.15 -8.72
N PHE A 79 -8.48 -21.10 -8.35
CA PHE A 79 -8.89 -21.30 -6.95
C PHE A 79 -7.76 -21.87 -6.09
N LEU A 80 -6.94 -22.78 -6.62
CA LEU A 80 -5.77 -23.33 -5.91
C LEU A 80 -4.79 -22.26 -5.43
N LYS A 81 -4.71 -21.11 -6.12
CA LYS A 81 -3.83 -20.00 -5.73
C LYS A 81 -4.22 -19.32 -4.42
N ILE A 82 -5.45 -19.51 -3.94
CA ILE A 82 -6.02 -18.77 -2.82
C ILE A 82 -6.52 -19.66 -1.68
N VAL A 83 -6.45 -20.98 -1.81
CA VAL A 83 -6.89 -21.92 -0.77
C VAL A 83 -5.74 -22.25 0.17
N ASP A 84 -6.03 -22.33 1.47
CA ASP A 84 -5.06 -22.80 2.46
C ASP A 84 -4.75 -24.30 2.24
N LYS A 85 -3.46 -24.67 2.24
CA LYS A 85 -2.96 -26.05 1.99
C LYS A 85 -3.44 -26.64 0.64
N PRO A 86 -3.04 -26.05 -0.49
CA PRO A 86 -3.56 -26.44 -1.81
C PRO A 86 -3.13 -27.83 -2.28
N SER A 87 -2.09 -28.43 -1.66
CA SER A 87 -1.43 -29.65 -2.13
C SER A 87 -2.37 -30.85 -2.28
N PHE A 88 -3.38 -30.99 -1.40
CA PHE A 88 -4.38 -32.04 -1.54
C PHE A 88 -5.26 -31.84 -2.79
N LEU A 89 -5.79 -30.62 -2.99
CA LEU A 89 -6.65 -30.29 -4.12
C LEU A 89 -5.87 -30.29 -5.46
N GLU A 90 -4.59 -29.90 -5.44
CA GLU A 90 -3.66 -30.07 -6.56
C GLU A 90 -3.49 -31.54 -6.94
N TYR A 91 -3.37 -32.43 -5.95
CA TYR A 91 -3.30 -33.86 -6.20
C TYR A 91 -4.63 -34.39 -6.77
N MET A 92 -5.78 -33.89 -6.32
CA MET A 92 -7.08 -34.26 -6.90
C MET A 92 -7.22 -33.84 -8.36
N ASP A 93 -6.70 -32.66 -8.73
CA ASP A 93 -6.63 -32.24 -10.14
C ASP A 93 -5.65 -33.10 -10.95
N PHE A 94 -4.49 -33.45 -10.37
CA PHE A 94 -3.53 -34.37 -10.98
C PHE A 94 -4.17 -35.76 -11.23
N LEU A 95 -4.86 -36.32 -10.23
CA LEU A 95 -5.51 -37.63 -10.32
C LEU A 95 -6.53 -37.70 -11.46
N LYS A 96 -7.22 -36.59 -11.75
CA LYS A 96 -8.21 -36.51 -12.81
C LYS A 96 -7.62 -36.60 -14.21
N HIS A 97 -6.38 -36.16 -14.41
CA HIS A 97 -5.76 -36.00 -15.72
C HIS A 97 -4.63 -37.00 -16.02
N ASN A 98 -4.24 -37.85 -15.06
CA ASN A 98 -3.08 -38.73 -15.18
C ASN A 98 -3.44 -40.21 -15.01
N HIS A 99 -2.57 -41.10 -15.47
CA HIS A 99 -2.80 -42.54 -15.39
C HIS A 99 -2.59 -43.08 -13.97
N ALA A 100 -3.18 -44.25 -13.68
CA ALA A 100 -3.19 -44.83 -12.34
C ALA A 100 -1.80 -45.06 -11.73
N LYS A 101 -0.81 -45.42 -12.57
CA LYS A 101 0.57 -45.66 -12.14
C LYS A 101 1.24 -44.35 -11.68
N GLU A 102 1.15 -43.31 -12.50
CA GLU A 102 1.68 -41.98 -12.20
C GLU A 102 1.09 -41.38 -10.93
N CYS A 103 -0.22 -41.55 -10.72
CA CYS A 103 -0.90 -41.12 -9.51
C CYS A 103 -0.33 -41.80 -8.26
N GLN A 104 -0.19 -43.13 -8.30
CA GLN A 104 0.35 -43.91 -7.18
C GLN A 104 1.82 -43.60 -6.89
N ASP A 105 2.62 -43.37 -7.93
CA ASP A 105 4.03 -43.01 -7.79
C ASP A 105 4.18 -41.65 -7.09
N LYS A 106 3.31 -40.68 -7.42
CA LYS A 106 3.30 -39.33 -6.83
C LYS A 106 2.80 -39.29 -5.38
N LEU A 107 2.05 -40.29 -4.91
CA LEU A 107 1.64 -40.39 -3.50
C LEU A 107 2.87 -40.57 -2.61
N GLN A 108 3.23 -39.55 -1.84
CA GLN A 108 4.29 -39.63 -0.85
C GLN A 108 3.66 -39.77 0.53
N ILE A 109 3.85 -40.96 1.14
CA ILE A 109 3.44 -41.20 2.52
C ILE A 109 4.53 -40.63 3.42
N SER A 110 4.17 -39.58 4.14
CA SER A 110 4.93 -39.02 5.24
C SER A 110 4.23 -39.38 6.55
N PHE A 111 5.01 -39.56 7.62
CA PHE A 111 4.53 -39.79 8.99
C PHE A 111 3.55 -40.98 9.14
N VAL A 112 3.95 -42.05 9.81
CA VAL A 112 3.08 -43.22 10.01
C VAL A 112 3.05 -43.58 11.49
N GLN A 113 1.84 -43.74 12.01
CA GLN A 113 1.60 -43.99 13.43
C GLN A 113 0.44 -44.97 13.59
N LEU A 114 0.43 -45.71 14.69
CA LEU A 114 -0.72 -46.53 15.07
C LEU A 114 -1.69 -45.68 15.88
N ALA A 115 -2.84 -45.35 15.30
CA ALA A 115 -3.88 -44.59 15.99
C ALA A 115 -4.71 -45.48 16.92
N ARG A 116 -5.01 -46.71 16.49
CA ARG A 116 -5.66 -47.78 17.27
C ARG A 116 -5.12 -49.14 16.81
N GLU A 117 -5.40 -50.21 17.54
CA GLU A 117 -4.82 -51.55 17.31
C GLU A 117 -4.87 -52.03 15.85
N ASP A 118 -5.88 -51.62 15.09
CA ASP A 118 -6.11 -51.97 13.70
C ASP A 118 -6.13 -50.76 12.74
N ILE A 119 -5.77 -49.56 13.20
CA ILE A 119 -5.84 -48.33 12.39
C ILE A 119 -4.47 -47.66 12.32
N LEU A 120 -3.93 -47.60 11.11
CA LEU A 120 -2.75 -46.79 10.79
C LEU A 120 -3.18 -45.38 10.41
N LYS A 121 -2.59 -44.38 11.05
CA LYS A 121 -2.69 -42.96 10.68
C LYS A 121 -1.46 -42.58 9.88
N TYR A 122 -1.66 -41.89 8.75
CA TYR A 122 -0.57 -41.41 7.91
C TYR A 122 -0.91 -40.12 7.17
N LYS A 123 0.08 -39.42 6.63
CA LYS A 123 -0.11 -38.18 5.87
C LYS A 123 0.25 -38.33 4.39
N ILE A 124 -0.54 -37.68 3.54
CA ILE A 124 -0.26 -37.47 2.11
C ILE A 124 -0.68 -36.05 1.76
N CYS A 125 0.20 -35.27 1.11
CA CYS A 125 -0.08 -33.87 0.76
C CYS A 125 -0.58 -33.04 1.96
N GLU A 126 0.02 -33.27 3.14
CA GLU A 126 -0.36 -32.68 4.43
C GLU A 126 -1.75 -33.06 4.97
N GLN A 127 -2.54 -33.83 4.21
CA GLN A 127 -3.82 -34.39 4.62
C GLN A 127 -3.61 -35.68 5.41
N GLU A 128 -4.32 -35.82 6.53
CA GLU A 128 -4.32 -37.03 7.36
C GLU A 128 -5.26 -38.08 6.78
N PHE A 129 -4.80 -39.32 6.72
CA PHE A 129 -5.56 -40.48 6.29
C PHE A 129 -5.48 -41.59 7.33
N PHE A 130 -6.50 -42.44 7.33
CA PHE A 130 -6.57 -43.61 8.18
C PHE A 130 -6.73 -44.87 7.33
N TYR A 131 -6.01 -45.92 7.69
CA TYR A 131 -6.11 -47.24 7.08
C TYR A 131 -6.52 -48.26 8.13
N ASN A 132 -7.72 -48.83 7.97
CA ASN A 132 -8.21 -49.94 8.78
C ASN A 132 -7.67 -51.25 8.20
N ILE A 133 -6.82 -51.93 8.97
CA ILE A 133 -6.15 -53.18 8.58
C ILE A 133 -7.16 -54.33 8.47
N LYS A 134 -8.15 -54.40 9.36
CA LYS A 134 -9.16 -55.48 9.38
C LYS A 134 -10.11 -55.37 8.20
N GLU A 135 -10.63 -54.16 7.98
CA GLU A 135 -11.56 -53.88 6.87
C GLU A 135 -10.84 -53.69 5.53
N ASN A 136 -9.51 -53.55 5.57
CA ASN A 136 -8.67 -53.31 4.42
C ASN A 136 -9.14 -52.09 3.58
N ALA A 137 -9.43 -51.00 4.29
CA ALA A 137 -10.06 -49.80 3.76
C ALA A 137 -9.35 -48.52 4.24
N VAL A 138 -9.32 -47.51 3.38
CA VAL A 138 -8.81 -46.16 3.69
C VAL A 138 -9.98 -45.21 3.87
N PHE A 139 -9.89 -44.30 4.83
CA PHE A 139 -10.87 -43.25 5.09
C PHE A 139 -10.20 -41.95 5.58
N LEU A 140 -10.97 -40.87 5.56
CA LEU A 140 -10.67 -39.56 6.16
C LEU A 140 -11.58 -39.37 7.38
N ALA A 141 -11.23 -38.46 8.29
CA ALA A 141 -12.18 -38.06 9.33
C ALA A 141 -13.43 -37.43 8.67
N ASP A 142 -14.62 -37.71 9.22
CA ASP A 142 -15.88 -37.29 8.60
C ASP A 142 -16.01 -35.76 8.51
N GLU A 143 -15.55 -35.03 9.54
CA GLU A 143 -15.53 -33.57 9.58
C GLU A 143 -14.64 -32.98 8.48
N GLU A 144 -13.40 -33.46 8.34
CA GLU A 144 -12.48 -33.00 7.29
C GLU A 144 -13.01 -33.31 5.89
N LEU A 145 -13.62 -34.48 5.70
CA LEU A 145 -14.23 -34.85 4.42
C LEU A 145 -15.44 -33.97 4.08
N LEU A 146 -16.22 -33.56 5.08
CA LEU A 146 -17.34 -32.65 4.92
C LEU A 146 -16.85 -31.25 4.51
N GLU A 147 -15.90 -30.69 5.24
CA GLU A 147 -15.30 -29.38 4.93
C GLU A 147 -14.74 -29.33 3.50
N LEU A 148 -14.00 -30.36 3.08
CA LEU A 148 -13.46 -30.45 1.73
C LEU A 148 -14.57 -30.51 0.67
N LYS A 149 -15.67 -31.22 0.94
CA LYS A 149 -16.82 -31.28 0.02
C LYS A 149 -17.53 -29.94 -0.09
N GLU A 150 -17.70 -29.23 1.01
CA GLU A 150 -18.31 -27.90 1.06
C GLU A 150 -17.47 -26.87 0.31
N LEU A 151 -16.16 -26.86 0.53
CA LEU A 151 -15.22 -25.99 -0.19
C LEU A 151 -15.25 -26.23 -1.71
N VAL A 152 -15.29 -27.51 -2.14
CA VAL A 152 -15.43 -27.87 -3.55
C VAL A 152 -16.79 -27.45 -4.11
N SER A 153 -17.87 -27.62 -3.34
CA SER A 153 -19.22 -27.20 -3.72
C SER A 153 -19.30 -25.69 -3.91
N PHE A 154 -18.69 -24.94 -2.99
CA PHE A 154 -18.56 -23.49 -3.05
C PHE A 154 -17.82 -23.05 -4.33
N GLU A 155 -16.66 -23.63 -4.64
CA GLU A 155 -15.91 -23.30 -5.86
C GLU A 155 -16.73 -23.57 -7.11
N ARG A 156 -17.41 -24.72 -7.17
CA ARG A 156 -18.22 -25.10 -8.33
C ARG A 156 -19.39 -24.15 -8.56
N THR A 157 -20.08 -23.79 -7.48
CA THR A 157 -21.23 -22.88 -7.51
C THR A 157 -20.82 -21.49 -7.97
N ASN A 158 -19.62 -21.04 -7.58
CA ASN A 158 -19.13 -19.69 -7.85
C ASN A 158 -18.06 -19.61 -8.94
N ARG A 159 -17.76 -20.71 -9.66
CA ARG A 159 -16.56 -20.84 -10.50
C ARG A 159 -16.36 -19.71 -11.51
N SER A 160 -17.42 -19.37 -12.25
CA SER A 160 -17.37 -18.31 -13.25
C SER A 160 -17.11 -16.94 -12.61
N SER A 161 -17.83 -16.63 -11.55
CA SER A 161 -17.71 -15.38 -10.77
C SER A 161 -16.34 -15.25 -10.10
N LEU A 162 -15.85 -16.31 -9.45
CA LEU A 162 -14.51 -16.39 -8.88
C LEU A 162 -13.44 -16.15 -9.93
N LYS A 163 -13.53 -16.82 -11.09
CA LYS A 163 -12.56 -16.64 -12.17
C LYS A 163 -12.52 -15.20 -12.67
N GLN A 164 -13.66 -14.55 -12.84
CA GLN A 164 -13.72 -13.14 -13.25
C GLN A 164 -13.19 -12.20 -12.16
N PHE A 165 -13.54 -12.45 -10.89
CA PHE A 165 -13.09 -11.69 -9.74
C PHE A 165 -11.56 -11.74 -9.57
N LEU A 166 -10.98 -12.95 -9.62
CA LEU A 166 -9.54 -13.17 -9.49
C LEU A 166 -8.77 -12.54 -10.67
N LYS A 167 -9.27 -12.66 -11.90
CA LYS A 167 -8.69 -11.97 -13.06
C LYS A 167 -8.76 -10.45 -12.93
N ALA A 168 -9.85 -9.91 -12.37
CA ALA A 168 -9.97 -8.48 -12.12
C ALA A 168 -8.95 -8.03 -11.07
N ALA A 169 -8.76 -8.81 -10.00
CA ALA A 169 -7.74 -8.52 -9.00
C ALA A 169 -6.31 -8.59 -9.56
N GLU A 170 -6.00 -9.59 -10.39
CA GLU A 170 -4.71 -9.67 -11.09
C GLU A 170 -4.45 -8.45 -11.98
N LYS A 171 -5.46 -7.90 -12.65
CA LYS A 171 -5.31 -6.66 -13.44
C LYS A 171 -5.08 -5.41 -12.58
N ILE A 172 -5.54 -5.41 -11.32
CA ILE A 172 -5.25 -4.35 -10.36
C ILE A 172 -3.90 -4.62 -9.65
N LYS A 173 -3.29 -5.80 -9.83
CA LYS A 173 -2.00 -6.13 -9.22
C LYS A 173 -0.85 -5.28 -9.76
N ASP A 174 -0.93 -4.88 -11.04
CA ASP A 174 -0.03 -3.89 -11.63
C ASP A 174 -0.11 -2.52 -10.88
N THR A 175 -1.14 -2.32 -10.05
CA THR A 175 -1.35 -1.14 -9.19
C THR A 175 -1.43 -1.49 -7.69
N ASN A 176 -0.71 -2.54 -7.23
CA ASN A 176 -0.54 -2.96 -5.82
C ASN A 176 -1.67 -3.77 -5.13
N CYS A 177 -2.66 -4.30 -5.86
CA CYS A 177 -3.70 -5.16 -5.30
C CYS A 177 -3.34 -6.66 -5.35
N GLN A 178 -3.53 -7.39 -4.25
CA GLN A 178 -3.22 -8.82 -4.11
C GLN A 178 -4.40 -9.57 -3.51
N VAL A 179 -4.81 -10.66 -4.15
CA VAL A 179 -5.70 -11.64 -3.51
C VAL A 179 -4.85 -12.52 -2.62
N VAL A 180 -5.27 -12.70 -1.36
CA VAL A 180 -4.47 -13.37 -0.35
C VAL A 180 -4.94 -14.81 -0.17
N LYS A 181 -6.17 -14.99 0.30
CA LYS A 181 -6.72 -16.33 0.54
C LYS A 181 -8.24 -16.34 0.71
N VAL A 182 -8.80 -17.54 0.69
CA VAL A 182 -10.15 -17.86 1.15
C VAL A 182 -10.16 -17.77 2.68
N GLU A 183 -11.18 -17.12 3.25
CA GLU A 183 -11.33 -16.89 4.69
C GLU A 183 -12.75 -17.23 5.16
N GLY A 184 -12.87 -17.72 6.40
CA GLY A 184 -14.13 -18.11 7.02
C GLY A 184 -14.89 -19.12 6.16
N GLU A 185 -16.22 -19.09 6.19
CA GLU A 185 -17.05 -19.91 5.29
C GLU A 185 -17.23 -19.22 3.93
N TYR A 186 -16.05 -18.98 3.34
CA TYR A 186 -15.75 -18.79 1.93
C TYR A 186 -15.92 -17.37 1.36
N GLY A 187 -15.52 -16.37 2.14
CA GLY A 187 -15.14 -15.06 1.62
C GLY A 187 -13.73 -15.08 1.00
N ILE A 188 -13.42 -14.12 0.11
CA ILE A 188 -12.07 -13.92 -0.44
C ILE A 188 -11.46 -12.65 0.14
N CYS A 189 -10.32 -12.79 0.79
CA CYS A 189 -9.56 -11.66 1.31
C CYS A 189 -8.68 -11.05 0.23
N VAL A 190 -8.94 -9.76 -0.04
CA VAL A 190 -8.14 -8.93 -0.92
C VAL A 190 -7.35 -7.94 -0.07
N ARG A 191 -6.07 -7.80 -0.35
CA ARG A 191 -5.13 -6.89 0.29
C ARG A 191 -4.53 -5.97 -0.77
N THR A 192 -4.54 -4.66 -0.54
CA THR A 192 -3.91 -3.69 -1.43
C THR A 192 -2.98 -2.76 -0.66
N LEU A 193 -1.84 -2.38 -1.26
CA LEU A 193 -0.97 -1.33 -0.70
C LEU A 193 -1.43 0.03 -1.23
N MET A 194 -1.90 0.88 -0.32
CA MET A 194 -2.40 2.22 -0.63
C MET A 194 -1.55 3.24 0.16
N GLY A 195 -0.71 3.98 -0.55
CA GLY A 195 0.34 4.80 0.08
C GLY A 195 1.34 3.93 0.85
N LYS A 196 1.50 4.20 2.16
CA LYS A 196 2.40 3.44 3.05
C LYS A 196 1.68 2.35 3.87
N LYS A 197 0.39 2.09 3.64
CA LYS A 197 -0.43 1.17 4.46
C LYS A 197 -1.10 0.09 3.63
N TYR A 198 -1.18 -1.12 4.19
CA TYR A 198 -1.97 -2.20 3.61
C TYR A 198 -3.42 -2.12 4.09
N ILE A 199 -4.35 -2.16 3.15
CA ILE A 199 -5.78 -2.22 3.40
C ILE A 199 -6.27 -3.60 2.99
N LYS A 200 -7.12 -4.20 3.83
CA LYS A 200 -7.72 -5.52 3.58
C LYS A 200 -9.23 -5.41 3.51
N GLN A 201 -9.86 -6.22 2.65
CA GLN A 201 -11.29 -6.47 2.67
C GLN A 201 -11.60 -7.90 2.26
N THR A 202 -12.55 -8.52 2.96
CA THR A 202 -13.09 -9.83 2.62
C THR A 202 -14.39 -9.67 1.82
N PHE A 203 -14.45 -10.31 0.65
CA PHE A 203 -15.60 -10.27 -0.25
C PHE A 203 -16.35 -11.60 -0.20
N PHE A 204 -17.66 -11.55 0.02
CA PHE A 204 -18.56 -12.73 -0.04
C PHE A 204 -19.39 -12.76 -1.33
N GLN A 205 -19.34 -11.67 -2.12
CA GLN A 205 -19.95 -11.58 -3.45
C GLN A 205 -18.86 -11.27 -4.48
N PHE A 206 -18.68 -12.20 -5.43
CA PHE A 206 -17.56 -12.16 -6.36
C PHE A 206 -17.95 -11.44 -7.66
N SER A 207 -17.87 -10.11 -7.66
CA SER A 207 -18.05 -9.33 -8.89
C SER A 207 -16.84 -8.48 -9.21
N ALA A 208 -16.42 -8.49 -10.48
CA ALA A 208 -15.34 -7.64 -10.96
C ALA A 208 -15.68 -6.15 -10.81
N ALA A 209 -16.96 -5.78 -10.96
CA ALA A 209 -17.45 -4.42 -10.78
C ALA A 209 -17.35 -3.99 -9.31
N GLY A 210 -17.77 -4.83 -8.36
CA GLY A 210 -17.68 -4.55 -6.93
C GLY A 210 -16.24 -4.36 -6.46
N LEU A 211 -15.32 -5.22 -6.92
CA LEU A 211 -13.89 -5.08 -6.61
C LEU A 211 -13.30 -3.77 -7.14
N ARG A 212 -13.60 -3.41 -8.39
CA ARG A 212 -13.13 -2.15 -9.00
C ARG A 212 -13.72 -0.93 -8.31
N LYS A 213 -15.01 -0.99 -7.94
CA LYS A 213 -15.69 0.07 -7.21
C LYS A 213 -15.01 0.30 -5.85
N TRP A 214 -14.82 -0.76 -5.06
CA TRP A 214 -14.10 -0.67 -3.79
C TRP A 214 -12.69 -0.08 -3.95
N TYR A 215 -11.91 -0.56 -4.92
CA TYR A 215 -10.57 -0.05 -5.15
C TYR A 215 -10.58 1.46 -5.44
N LYS A 216 -11.45 1.91 -6.36
CA LYS A 216 -11.59 3.32 -6.72
C LYS A 216 -12.07 4.19 -5.55
N GLU A 217 -13.00 3.69 -4.74
CA GLU A 217 -13.47 4.39 -3.55
C GLU A 217 -12.33 4.59 -2.54
N ARG A 218 -11.50 3.56 -2.30
CA ARG A 218 -10.33 3.68 -1.41
C ARG A 218 -9.26 4.60 -1.95
N GLU A 219 -9.01 4.57 -3.26
CA GLU A 219 -8.10 5.51 -3.93
C GLU A 219 -8.60 6.95 -3.80
N ALA A 220 -9.89 7.19 -4.03
CA ALA A 220 -10.53 8.49 -3.89
C ALA A 220 -10.50 9.00 -2.44
N GLU A 221 -10.80 8.14 -1.46
CA GLU A 221 -10.70 8.47 -0.03
C GLU A 221 -9.27 8.87 0.36
N LEU A 222 -8.26 8.15 -0.13
CA LEU A 222 -6.86 8.46 0.13
C LEU A 222 -6.48 9.80 -0.50
N LYS A 223 -6.90 10.04 -1.75
CA LYS A 223 -6.68 11.31 -2.44
C LYS A 223 -7.36 12.46 -1.69
N HIS A 224 -8.60 12.28 -1.24
CA HIS A 224 -9.32 13.27 -0.44
C HIS A 224 -8.58 13.60 0.85
N LYS A 225 -8.15 12.58 1.61
CA LYS A 225 -7.38 12.77 2.85
C LYS A 225 -6.05 13.48 2.60
N LYS A 226 -5.35 13.17 1.51
CA LYS A 226 -4.13 13.88 1.11
C LYS A 226 -4.41 15.36 0.84
N ILE A 227 -5.49 15.65 0.12
CA ILE A 227 -5.90 17.03 -0.19
C ILE A 227 -6.28 17.78 1.10
N GLU A 228 -7.07 17.16 1.98
CA GLU A 228 -7.44 17.77 3.27
C GLU A 228 -6.21 18.05 4.14
N TYR A 229 -5.26 17.11 4.18
CA TYR A 229 -4.00 17.30 4.87
C TYR A 229 -3.18 18.42 4.24
N ALA A 230 -3.04 18.46 2.91
CA ALA A 230 -2.37 19.55 2.22
C ALA A 230 -3.01 20.91 2.58
N LYS A 231 -4.34 21.00 2.53
CA LYS A 231 -5.09 22.21 2.89
C LYS A 231 -4.90 22.65 4.34
N SER A 232 -4.64 21.73 5.27
CA SER A 232 -4.39 22.07 6.68
C SER A 232 -3.02 22.70 6.92
N LEU A 233 -2.06 22.51 6.01
CA LEU A 233 -0.75 23.14 6.06
C LEU A 233 -0.87 24.64 5.77
N GLN A 234 -0.16 25.47 6.52
CA GLN A 234 -0.01 26.89 6.27
C GLN A 234 0.82 27.17 5.01
N SER A 235 1.78 26.29 4.67
CA SER A 235 2.55 26.41 3.43
C SER A 235 1.73 26.12 2.16
N TYR A 236 0.57 25.47 2.27
CA TYR A 236 -0.25 25.17 1.10
C TYR A 236 -0.80 26.44 0.45
N GLY A 237 -0.68 26.57 -0.87
CA GLY A 237 -1.10 27.77 -1.61
C GLY A 237 -0.25 29.02 -1.36
N ASN A 238 0.88 28.91 -0.64
CA ASN A 238 1.90 29.95 -0.49
C ASN A 238 2.90 29.81 -1.64
N LEU A 239 3.01 30.84 -2.49
CA LEU A 239 3.84 30.75 -3.70
C LEU A 239 5.33 30.59 -3.34
N LEU A 240 5.78 31.31 -2.31
CA LEU A 240 7.17 31.25 -1.86
C LEU A 240 7.53 29.86 -1.32
N ALA A 241 6.61 29.18 -0.63
CA ALA A 241 6.84 27.82 -0.17
C ALA A 241 7.01 26.83 -1.32
N GLY A 242 6.20 26.97 -2.38
CA GLY A 242 6.34 26.19 -3.61
C GLY A 242 7.70 26.40 -4.28
N ASP A 243 8.11 27.65 -4.47
CA ASP A 243 9.41 27.97 -5.08
C ASP A 243 10.62 27.54 -4.23
N ILE A 244 10.52 27.64 -2.90
CA ILE A 244 11.53 27.09 -1.98
C ILE A 244 11.62 25.57 -2.18
N TYR A 245 10.50 24.86 -2.19
CA TYR A 245 10.48 23.40 -2.35
C TYR A 245 11.08 22.98 -3.70
N ASP A 246 10.70 23.64 -4.79
CA ASP A 246 11.24 23.37 -6.12
C ASP A 246 12.75 23.67 -6.19
N LEU A 247 13.20 24.74 -5.56
CA LEU A 247 14.61 25.10 -5.52
C LEU A 247 15.43 24.05 -4.76
N VAL A 248 14.91 23.58 -3.62
CA VAL A 248 15.51 22.49 -2.85
C VAL A 248 15.49 21.17 -3.63
N CYS A 249 14.42 20.86 -4.37
CA CYS A 249 14.35 19.68 -5.21
C CYS A 249 15.38 19.70 -6.36
N ARG A 250 15.57 20.87 -7.00
CA ARG A 250 16.55 21.02 -8.09
C ARG A 250 18.00 20.99 -7.63
N ASN A 251 18.25 21.33 -6.37
CA ASN A 251 19.58 21.44 -5.80
C ASN A 251 19.75 20.38 -4.71
N SER A 252 20.45 19.28 -5.02
CA SER A 252 20.60 18.10 -4.16
C SER A 252 21.03 18.41 -2.71
N PHE A 253 21.69 19.55 -2.50
CA PHE A 253 22.04 20.13 -1.21
C PHE A 253 22.06 21.65 -1.33
N ILE A 254 21.34 22.37 -0.47
CA ILE A 254 21.30 23.84 -0.45
C ILE A 254 21.21 24.35 0.99
N THR A 255 21.83 25.49 1.29
CA THR A 255 21.72 26.16 2.60
C THR A 255 20.56 27.15 2.61
N GLU A 256 20.04 27.50 3.79
CA GLU A 256 19.00 28.54 3.91
C GLU A 256 19.47 29.88 3.32
N GLU A 257 20.70 30.29 3.60
CA GLU A 257 21.27 31.54 3.06
C GLU A 257 21.31 31.54 1.52
N ALA A 258 21.64 30.40 0.92
CA ALA A 258 21.62 30.21 -0.53
C ALA A 258 20.20 30.31 -1.11
N ILE A 259 19.20 29.74 -0.45
CA ILE A 259 17.78 29.88 -0.83
C ILE A 259 17.38 31.36 -0.81
N VAL A 260 17.68 32.05 0.29
CA VAL A 260 17.37 33.48 0.48
C VAL A 260 18.02 34.31 -0.61
N LYS A 261 19.32 34.12 -0.86
CA LYS A 261 20.05 34.88 -1.87
C LYS A 261 19.50 34.62 -3.28
N ASN A 262 19.25 33.36 -3.63
CA ASN A 262 18.74 32.98 -4.94
C ASN A 262 17.35 33.59 -5.21
N LEU A 263 16.38 33.34 -4.32
CA LEU A 263 15.00 33.78 -4.52
C LEU A 263 14.86 35.31 -4.51
N ARG A 264 15.67 36.01 -3.70
CA ARG A 264 15.69 37.48 -3.65
C ARG A 264 16.53 38.13 -4.75
N GLY A 265 17.31 37.38 -5.51
CA GLY A 265 18.17 37.90 -6.58
C GLY A 265 19.44 38.59 -6.07
N ILE A 266 19.90 38.19 -4.88
CA ILE A 266 21.14 38.69 -4.29
C ILE A 266 22.29 37.88 -4.88
N LYS A 267 23.37 38.57 -5.28
CA LYS A 267 24.57 37.92 -5.79
C LYS A 267 25.10 36.90 -4.78
N GLN A 268 25.39 35.70 -5.26
CA GLN A 268 26.02 34.64 -4.49
C GLN A 268 27.18 34.03 -5.26
N THR A 269 28.15 33.49 -4.52
CA THR A 269 29.33 32.81 -5.08
C THR A 269 29.05 31.34 -5.39
N LEU A 270 28.05 30.74 -4.74
CA LEU A 270 27.66 29.35 -4.97
C LEU A 270 26.89 29.21 -6.27
N THR A 271 27.24 28.20 -7.07
CA THR A 271 26.47 27.83 -8.26
C THR A 271 25.23 27.06 -7.85
N ILE A 272 24.06 27.66 -8.07
CA ILE A 272 22.75 27.09 -7.74
C ILE A 272 21.93 27.01 -9.02
N LYS A 273 21.20 25.90 -9.19
CA LYS A 273 20.25 25.76 -10.29
C LYS A 273 18.99 26.55 -9.97
N ASP A 274 18.68 27.52 -10.81
CA ASP A 274 17.51 28.37 -10.67
C ASP A 274 16.18 27.62 -10.88
N VAL A 275 15.12 28.19 -10.32
CA VAL A 275 13.71 27.87 -10.59
C VAL A 275 13.05 29.04 -11.33
N GLU A 276 11.80 28.86 -11.78
CA GLU A 276 11.07 29.83 -12.60
C GLU A 276 11.05 31.26 -12.00
N HIS A 277 10.94 31.33 -10.68
CA HIS A 277 10.80 32.57 -9.92
C HIS A 277 12.07 33.00 -9.18
N SER A 278 13.22 32.38 -9.44
CA SER A 278 14.51 32.83 -8.90
C SER A 278 14.74 34.31 -9.22
N GLY A 279 15.19 35.07 -8.24
CA GLY A 279 15.40 36.51 -8.34
C GLY A 279 14.15 37.40 -8.23
N ARG A 280 12.93 36.83 -8.19
CA ARG A 280 11.70 37.64 -8.21
C ARG A 280 11.24 38.15 -6.84
N TYR A 281 11.78 37.62 -5.74
CA TYR A 281 11.37 37.99 -4.38
C TYR A 281 12.19 39.14 -3.75
N GLY A 282 12.85 39.98 -4.56
CA GLY A 282 13.74 41.05 -4.07
C GLY A 282 13.09 42.10 -3.16
N LEU A 283 11.75 42.23 -3.20
CA LEU A 283 10.98 43.14 -2.34
C LEU A 283 10.56 42.53 -0.99
N LEU A 284 10.88 41.25 -0.73
CA LEU A 284 10.77 40.62 0.58
C LEU A 284 12.06 40.84 1.39
N THR A 285 11.98 40.74 2.71
CA THR A 285 13.16 40.68 3.60
C THR A 285 13.75 39.26 3.63
N ASN A 286 14.98 39.11 4.14
CA ASN A 286 15.56 37.79 4.43
C ASN A 286 14.65 37.01 5.39
N ASP A 287 14.26 37.65 6.49
CA ASP A 287 13.44 37.06 7.56
C ASP A 287 12.14 36.43 7.03
N VAL A 288 11.51 37.03 6.01
CA VAL A 288 10.27 36.47 5.43
C VAL A 288 10.55 35.15 4.69
N VAL A 289 11.68 35.03 4.01
CA VAL A 289 12.06 33.79 3.31
C VAL A 289 12.49 32.72 4.31
N GLU A 290 13.27 33.11 5.32
CA GLU A 290 13.70 32.23 6.42
C GLU A 290 12.50 31.74 7.25
N GLN A 291 11.53 32.60 7.55
CA GLN A 291 10.29 32.21 8.24
C GLN A 291 9.51 31.14 7.46
N VAL A 292 9.45 31.25 6.13
CA VAL A 292 8.78 30.22 5.31
C VAL A 292 9.60 28.94 5.27
N CYS A 293 10.93 29.00 5.21
CA CYS A 293 11.77 27.81 5.34
C CYS A 293 11.53 27.10 6.69
N ASN A 294 11.51 27.85 7.79
CA ASN A 294 11.25 27.32 9.13
C ASN A 294 9.84 26.75 9.28
N LEU A 295 8.83 27.40 8.69
CA LEU A 295 7.46 26.87 8.62
C LEU A 295 7.44 25.52 7.90
N MET A 296 8.08 25.43 6.73
CA MET A 296 8.13 24.18 5.96
C MET A 296 8.90 23.07 6.68
N MET A 297 9.91 23.41 7.49
CA MET A 297 10.60 22.45 8.37
C MET A 297 9.66 21.92 9.47
N HIS A 298 8.89 22.81 10.11
CA HIS A 298 7.91 22.45 11.15
C HIS A 298 6.77 21.59 10.57
N GLU A 299 6.37 21.87 9.33
CA GLU A 299 5.37 21.10 8.58
C GLU A 299 5.93 19.81 7.95
N HIS A 300 7.21 19.50 8.21
CA HIS A 300 7.91 18.32 7.69
C HIS A 300 7.97 18.23 6.16
N LEU A 301 7.84 19.35 5.47
CA LEU A 301 7.98 19.45 4.00
C LEU A 301 9.45 19.54 3.60
N LEU A 302 10.28 20.08 4.49
CA LEU A 302 11.73 20.11 4.41
C LEU A 302 12.33 19.43 5.63
N SER A 303 13.60 19.02 5.53
CA SER A 303 14.37 18.52 6.66
C SER A 303 15.79 19.06 6.68
N TRP A 304 16.33 19.20 7.89
CA TRP A 304 17.74 19.51 8.10
C TRP A 304 18.58 18.25 8.02
N ARG A 305 19.71 18.34 7.31
CA ARG A 305 20.77 17.33 7.34
C ARG A 305 22.07 17.99 7.79
N PRO A 306 22.72 17.50 8.86
CA PRO A 306 24.06 17.94 9.20
C PRO A 306 25.03 17.54 8.08
N TYR A 307 25.89 18.47 7.65
CA TYR A 307 26.97 18.18 6.73
C TYR A 307 28.24 17.82 7.51
N ASP A 308 28.87 16.71 7.13
CA ASP A 308 29.91 16.03 7.89
C ASP A 308 30.99 17.01 8.41
N ARG A 309 31.22 16.97 9.73
CA ARG A 309 32.24 17.74 10.49
C ARG A 309 32.21 19.27 10.38
N SER A 310 31.12 19.87 9.90
CA SER A 310 30.98 21.33 9.85
C SER A 310 29.63 21.77 10.44
N TYR A 311 29.59 22.97 11.04
CA TYR A 311 28.37 23.56 11.61
C TYR A 311 27.33 23.99 10.54
N PHE A 312 27.45 23.53 9.30
CA PHE A 312 26.56 23.89 8.20
C PHE A 312 25.40 22.88 8.09
N TYR A 313 24.18 23.40 8.15
CA TYR A 313 22.97 22.61 7.92
C TYR A 313 22.54 22.72 6.46
N LEU A 314 22.34 21.56 5.83
CA LEU A 314 21.80 21.45 4.48
C LEU A 314 20.32 21.14 4.55
N ILE A 315 19.56 21.76 3.65
CA ILE A 315 18.12 21.55 3.52
C ILE A 315 17.88 20.48 2.46
N LYS A 316 16.96 19.55 2.77
CA LYS A 316 16.50 18.51 1.86
C LYS A 316 14.99 18.50 1.72
N PRO A 317 14.46 18.11 0.54
CA PRO A 317 13.03 17.97 0.35
C PRO A 317 12.54 16.69 1.03
N CYS A 318 11.36 16.75 1.64
CA CYS A 318 10.63 15.57 2.10
C CYS A 318 9.52 15.23 1.09
N PRO A 319 9.17 13.95 0.89
CA PRO A 319 8.11 13.56 -0.05
C PRO A 319 6.76 14.27 0.19
N GLU A 320 6.47 14.61 1.43
CA GLU A 320 5.27 15.35 1.83
C GLU A 320 5.19 16.75 1.20
N GLY A 321 6.31 17.37 0.83
CA GLY A 321 6.33 18.66 0.15
C GLY A 321 5.85 18.61 -1.31
N GLU A 322 5.76 17.44 -1.94
CA GLU A 322 5.12 17.29 -3.26
C GLU A 322 3.65 17.75 -3.23
N LEU A 323 3.00 17.70 -2.06
CA LEU A 323 1.64 18.19 -1.86
C LEU A 323 1.48 19.68 -2.16
N LEU A 324 2.56 20.47 -2.11
CA LEU A 324 2.53 21.89 -2.49
C LEU A 324 2.28 22.08 -4.00
N SER A 325 2.59 21.08 -4.82
CA SER A 325 2.34 21.10 -6.27
C SER A 325 0.93 20.62 -6.64
N GLU A 326 0.27 19.86 -5.77
CA GLU A 326 -1.08 19.31 -5.96
C GLU A 326 -2.19 20.33 -5.67
N VAL A 327 -1.98 21.60 -6.02
CA VAL A 327 -2.87 22.71 -5.65
C VAL A 327 -4.25 22.54 -6.28
N ILE A 328 -5.26 22.38 -5.44
CA ILE A 328 -6.67 22.41 -5.81
C ILE A 328 -7.24 23.77 -5.44
N LEU A 329 -7.63 24.53 -6.45
CA LEU A 329 -8.35 25.79 -6.30
C LEU A 329 -9.71 25.52 -5.67
N GLU A 330 -10.04 26.23 -4.59
CA GLU A 330 -11.38 26.18 -4.00
C GLU A 330 -12.23 27.30 -4.56
N GLU A 331 -13.34 26.94 -5.18
CA GLU A 331 -14.36 27.91 -5.59
C GLU A 331 -15.17 28.34 -4.35
N GLY A 332 -15.42 29.65 -4.22
CA GLY A 332 -16.32 30.18 -3.18
C GLY A 332 -15.66 30.59 -1.85
N LYS A 333 -14.32 30.57 -1.74
CA LYS A 333 -13.63 31.13 -0.56
C LYS A 333 -13.95 32.63 -0.36
N ASN A 334 -14.04 33.06 0.89
CA ASN A 334 -14.09 34.47 1.26
C ASN A 334 -12.69 35.10 1.05
N ILE A 335 -12.62 36.31 0.47
CA ILE A 335 -11.35 37.02 0.21
C ILE A 335 -10.48 37.12 1.47
N SER A 336 -11.08 37.25 2.65
CA SER A 336 -10.37 37.29 3.93
C SER A 336 -9.53 36.05 4.25
N THR A 337 -9.79 34.92 3.58
CA THR A 337 -9.10 33.63 3.75
C THR A 337 -8.21 33.26 2.57
N PHE A 338 -8.05 34.16 1.58
CA PHE A 338 -7.25 33.91 0.40
C PHE A 338 -5.78 33.73 0.73
N ARG A 339 -5.20 32.67 0.17
CA ARG A 339 -3.76 32.46 0.10
C ARG A 339 -3.22 33.02 -1.21
N ASP A 340 -1.90 33.01 -1.39
CA ASP A 340 -1.26 33.59 -2.59
C ASP A 340 -1.85 33.02 -3.89
N ILE A 341 -2.05 31.70 -3.99
CA ILE A 341 -2.64 31.06 -5.18
C ILE A 341 -4.11 31.46 -5.42
N ASP A 342 -4.87 31.68 -4.35
CA ASP A 342 -6.27 32.10 -4.45
C ASP A 342 -6.35 33.52 -5.05
N TRP A 343 -5.42 34.41 -4.65
CA TRP A 343 -5.28 35.74 -5.25
C TRP A 343 -4.89 35.71 -6.72
N VAL A 344 -3.96 34.83 -7.12
CA VAL A 344 -3.58 34.66 -8.53
C VAL A 344 -4.79 34.22 -9.36
N SER A 345 -5.53 33.22 -8.87
CA SER A 345 -6.75 32.71 -9.53
C SER A 345 -7.83 33.80 -9.64
N TYR A 346 -8.04 34.55 -8.55
CA TYR A 346 -8.97 35.66 -8.52
C TYR A 346 -8.63 36.74 -9.56
N MET A 347 -7.36 37.16 -9.65
CA MET A 347 -6.92 38.13 -10.66
C MET A 347 -7.13 37.60 -12.08
N LYS A 348 -6.78 36.34 -12.36
CA LYS A 348 -6.99 35.72 -13.68
C LYS A 348 -8.47 35.76 -14.08
N LYS A 349 -9.35 35.26 -13.20
CA LYS A 349 -10.80 35.25 -13.43
C LYS A 349 -11.38 36.65 -13.62
N ALA A 350 -10.90 37.65 -12.88
CA ALA A 350 -11.37 39.02 -13.00
C ALA A 350 -10.93 39.68 -14.33
N VAL A 351 -9.69 39.41 -14.77
CA VAL A 351 -9.18 39.89 -16.06
C VAL A 351 -9.92 39.22 -17.21
N GLU A 352 -10.12 37.90 -17.17
CA GLU A 352 -10.83 37.14 -18.21
C GLU A 352 -12.31 37.56 -18.37
N ASN A 353 -13.02 37.76 -17.26
CA ASN A 353 -14.45 38.08 -17.29
C ASN A 353 -14.74 39.57 -17.60
N GLY A 354 -13.74 40.45 -17.53
CA GLY A 354 -13.90 41.89 -17.72
C GLY A 354 -14.85 42.57 -16.73
N LYS A 355 -15.25 41.89 -15.66
CA LYS A 355 -16.19 42.36 -14.62
C LYS A 355 -15.66 42.02 -13.24
N GLU A 356 -15.92 42.91 -12.27
CA GLU A 356 -15.58 42.64 -10.87
C GLU A 356 -16.40 41.45 -10.34
N LEU A 357 -15.70 40.50 -9.73
CA LEU A 357 -16.32 39.43 -8.94
C LEU A 357 -17.00 40.05 -7.70
N ARG A 358 -18.14 39.50 -7.28
CA ARG A 358 -18.99 40.00 -6.17
C ARG A 358 -18.28 39.92 -4.81
N ALA A 359 -17.31 40.79 -4.55
CA ALA A 359 -16.65 40.94 -3.24
C ALA A 359 -16.65 42.40 -2.80
N GLY A 360 -16.64 42.64 -1.48
CA GLY A 360 -16.65 43.99 -0.92
C GLY A 360 -15.44 44.82 -1.38
N ARG A 361 -15.67 46.09 -1.75
CA ARG A 361 -14.65 46.98 -2.36
C ARG A 361 -13.35 47.04 -1.54
N THR A 362 -13.45 47.12 -0.21
CA THR A 362 -12.31 47.23 0.71
C THR A 362 -11.54 45.92 0.89
N GLU A 363 -12.19 44.77 0.73
CA GLU A 363 -11.53 43.47 0.86
C GLU A 363 -10.64 43.19 -0.35
N GLN A 364 -11.05 43.62 -1.54
CA GLN A 364 -10.26 43.46 -2.76
C GLN A 364 -8.92 44.22 -2.70
N MET A 365 -8.88 45.38 -2.04
CA MET A 365 -7.66 46.18 -1.88
C MET A 365 -6.55 45.45 -1.11
N ARG A 366 -6.89 44.43 -0.31
CA ARG A 366 -5.89 43.58 0.37
C ARG A 366 -4.94 42.88 -0.59
N LEU A 367 -5.27 42.79 -1.88
CA LEU A 367 -4.34 42.35 -2.92
C LEU A 367 -3.05 43.20 -2.92
N LEU A 368 -3.16 44.51 -2.68
CA LEU A 368 -2.02 45.43 -2.67
C LEU A 368 -1.02 45.12 -1.54
N ASP A 369 -1.43 44.36 -0.51
CA ASP A 369 -0.54 43.89 0.55
C ASP A 369 0.12 42.54 0.22
N GLN A 370 -0.33 41.85 -0.84
CA GLN A 370 0.15 40.52 -1.22
C GLN A 370 1.45 40.59 -2.02
N LYS A 371 2.54 40.94 -1.33
CA LYS A 371 3.86 41.17 -1.96
C LYS A 371 4.31 40.02 -2.86
N ARG A 372 4.14 38.78 -2.40
CA ARG A 372 4.56 37.57 -3.12
C ARG A 372 3.84 37.48 -4.47
N VAL A 373 2.52 37.62 -4.44
CA VAL A 373 1.67 37.59 -5.64
C VAL A 373 2.07 38.68 -6.65
N LEU A 374 2.21 39.93 -6.18
CA LEU A 374 2.53 41.07 -7.07
C LEU A 374 3.97 41.05 -7.60
N CYS A 375 4.90 40.41 -6.89
CA CYS A 375 6.28 40.23 -7.36
C CYS A 375 6.39 39.12 -8.42
N ILE A 376 5.65 38.02 -8.24
CA ILE A 376 5.70 36.87 -9.16
C ILE A 376 4.89 37.10 -10.43
N TYR A 377 3.73 37.74 -10.31
CA TYR A 377 2.79 37.97 -11.43
C TYR A 377 2.56 39.46 -11.72
N PRO A 378 3.63 40.23 -12.07
CA PRO A 378 3.51 41.67 -12.29
C PRO A 378 2.58 42.02 -13.45
N ASP A 379 2.62 41.28 -14.55
CA ASP A 379 1.85 41.61 -15.76
C ASP A 379 0.36 41.35 -15.56
N LEU A 380 0.02 40.24 -14.89
CA LEU A 380 -1.34 39.94 -14.46
C LEU A 380 -1.86 41.02 -13.49
N ALA A 381 -1.02 41.46 -12.55
CA ALA A 381 -1.37 42.55 -11.64
C ALA A 381 -1.63 43.86 -12.39
N ARG A 382 -0.79 44.23 -13.39
CA ARG A 382 -1.05 45.43 -14.21
C ARG A 382 -2.38 45.34 -14.95
N GLN A 383 -2.67 44.20 -15.59
CA GLN A 383 -3.95 43.99 -16.27
C GLN A 383 -5.13 44.11 -15.31
N PHE A 384 -5.02 43.54 -14.11
CA PHE A 384 -6.04 43.62 -13.08
C PHE A 384 -6.23 45.06 -12.54
N LEU A 385 -5.14 45.80 -12.35
CA LEU A 385 -5.16 47.16 -11.78
C LEU A 385 -5.53 48.25 -12.78
N LYS A 386 -5.39 48.02 -14.09
CA LYS A 386 -5.64 49.00 -15.17
C LYS A 386 -7.00 49.70 -15.07
N ASN A 387 -8.04 48.96 -14.70
CA ASN A 387 -9.41 49.48 -14.61
C ASN A 387 -9.88 49.71 -13.16
N LYS A 388 -8.95 49.76 -12.19
CA LYS A 388 -9.32 49.99 -10.79
C LYS A 388 -9.50 51.49 -10.51
N PRO A 389 -10.42 51.85 -9.59
CA PRO A 389 -10.67 53.25 -9.26
C PRO A 389 -9.44 53.96 -8.67
N ASP A 390 -9.36 55.27 -8.86
CA ASP A 390 -8.21 56.10 -8.43
C ASP A 390 -7.89 55.97 -6.93
N TYR A 391 -8.89 55.73 -6.07
CA TYR A 391 -8.66 55.56 -4.64
C TYR A 391 -7.72 54.38 -4.29
N TRP A 392 -7.56 53.39 -5.18
CA TRP A 392 -6.56 52.32 -5.02
C TRP A 392 -5.14 52.86 -5.18
N ARG A 393 -4.94 53.72 -6.18
CA ARG A 393 -3.66 54.39 -6.43
C ARG A 393 -3.35 55.39 -5.31
N ASP A 394 -4.34 56.14 -4.85
CA ASP A 394 -4.19 57.08 -3.72
C ASP A 394 -3.80 56.37 -2.43
N PHE A 395 -4.38 55.19 -2.17
CA PHE A 395 -4.00 54.35 -1.04
C PHE A 395 -2.54 53.92 -1.14
N ALA A 396 -2.11 53.36 -2.28
CA ALA A 396 -0.72 52.96 -2.50
C ALA A 396 0.26 54.16 -2.35
N PHE A 397 -0.15 55.35 -2.79
CA PHE A 397 0.63 56.58 -2.65
C PHE A 397 0.77 57.03 -1.19
N THR A 398 -0.32 56.94 -0.43
CA THR A 398 -0.34 57.22 1.01
C THR A 398 0.62 56.28 1.74
N MET A 399 0.54 54.98 1.46
CA MET A 399 1.46 53.99 2.05
C MET A 399 2.92 54.26 1.66
N TYR A 400 3.20 54.60 0.40
CA TYR A 400 4.54 54.98 -0.05
C TYR A 400 5.13 56.17 0.72
N LYS A 401 4.30 57.16 1.07
CA LYS A 401 4.73 58.33 1.86
C LYS A 401 4.99 57.98 3.32
N ALA A 402 4.16 57.11 3.91
CA ALA A 402 4.25 56.73 5.32
C ALA A 402 5.40 55.76 5.63
N GLU A 403 5.73 54.88 4.69
CA GLU A 403 6.65 53.77 4.92
C GLU A 403 8.13 54.13 4.72
N SER A 404 9.03 53.28 5.23
CA SER A 404 10.49 53.43 5.09
C SER A 404 11.17 52.13 4.63
N GLY A 405 12.46 52.20 4.31
CA GLY A 405 13.27 51.02 3.95
C GLY A 405 12.70 50.20 2.79
N ILE A 406 12.63 48.87 2.98
CA ILE A 406 12.13 47.93 1.96
C ILE A 406 10.61 48.07 1.73
N GLN A 407 9.85 48.48 2.74
CA GLN A 407 8.41 48.73 2.63
C GLN A 407 8.13 49.90 1.68
N LYS A 408 8.90 50.98 1.82
CA LYS A 408 8.83 52.12 0.89
C LYS A 408 9.17 51.71 -0.55
N LYS A 409 10.19 50.85 -0.74
CA LYS A 409 10.54 50.31 -2.06
C LYS A 409 9.41 49.47 -2.64
N TYR A 410 8.75 48.66 -1.83
CA TYR A 410 7.59 47.87 -2.24
C TYR A 410 6.42 48.77 -2.68
N TRP A 411 6.03 49.75 -1.89
CA TRP A 411 4.92 50.65 -2.27
C TRP A 411 5.24 51.50 -3.50
N LYS A 412 6.51 51.91 -3.68
CA LYS A 412 6.96 52.53 -4.93
C LYS A 412 6.80 51.58 -6.13
N TYR A 413 7.08 50.30 -5.96
CA TYR A 413 6.86 49.29 -7.00
C TYR A 413 5.37 49.09 -7.30
N VAL A 414 4.52 49.01 -6.27
CA VAL A 414 3.05 48.91 -6.44
C VAL A 414 2.49 50.09 -7.22
N LEU A 415 2.93 51.32 -6.94
CA LEU A 415 2.55 52.51 -7.72
C LEU A 415 2.88 52.33 -9.21
N GLY A 416 4.08 51.82 -9.53
CA GLY A 416 4.47 51.53 -10.90
C GLY A 416 3.71 50.38 -11.58
N LEU A 417 2.88 49.62 -10.86
CA LEU A 417 1.95 48.65 -11.46
C LEU A 417 0.66 49.31 -11.98
N PHE A 418 0.34 50.52 -11.53
CA PHE A 418 -0.78 51.31 -12.06
C PHE A 418 -0.40 52.10 -13.32
N ASP A 419 0.88 52.22 -13.62
CA ASP A 419 1.39 52.95 -14.77
C ASP A 419 1.47 51.99 -15.98
N GLU A 420 0.94 52.41 -17.13
CA GLU A 420 1.13 51.66 -18.37
C GLU A 420 2.62 51.71 -18.73
N LYS A 421 3.27 50.54 -18.78
CA LYS A 421 4.54 50.47 -19.52
C LYS A 421 4.20 50.77 -20.98
N PRO A 422 4.91 51.68 -21.67
CA PRO A 422 4.73 51.84 -23.09
C PRO A 422 4.94 50.47 -23.75
N GLU A 423 3.97 50.05 -24.55
CA GLU A 423 4.14 48.87 -25.39
C GLU A 423 5.46 49.04 -26.13
N LYS A 424 6.39 48.10 -25.92
CA LYS A 424 7.49 47.94 -26.85
C LYS A 424 6.84 47.50 -28.16
N ASN A 425 6.46 48.46 -28.99
CA ASN A 425 6.25 48.25 -30.40
C ASN A 425 7.56 47.64 -30.91
N ASN A 426 7.56 46.32 -31.07
CA ASN A 426 8.53 45.67 -31.93
C ASN A 426 8.16 46.08 -33.35
N THR A 427 8.60 47.26 -33.76
CA THR A 427 8.65 47.65 -35.16
C THR A 427 9.74 46.81 -35.82
N ILE A 428 9.24 45.79 -36.54
CA ILE A 428 9.77 45.06 -37.72
C ILE A 428 11.17 44.44 -37.57
#